data_AF-A0A938IJK8-F1
#
_entry.id   AF-A0A938IJK8-F1
#
_cell.length_a   1.000
_cell.length_b   1.000
_cell.length_c   1.000
_cell.angle_alpha   90.00
_cell.angle_beta   90.00
_cell.angle_gamma   90.00
#
_symmetry.space_group_name_H-M   'P 1'
#
loop_
_entity.id
_entity.type
_entity.pdbx_description
1 polymer ?
#
loop_
_entity_poly.entity_id
_entity_poly.type
_entity_poly.pdbx_seq_one_letter_code
_entity_poly.pdbx_strand_id
1 'polypeptide(L)' 'MCPSMSFRNPVLTTQDAPIRVRYPLHAHAGAADRDRAASIAHAFSESPPWTVSTSTAPHTAFTIDRRA' A
#
# COMPACT_ATOMS: atom_id res chain seq x y z
N MET A 1 17.74 -0.97 1.93
CA MET A 1 17.20 0.22 1.23
C MET A 1 15.74 0.35 1.60
N CYS A 2 15.34 1.45 2.24
CA CYS A 2 13.93 1.72 2.54
C CYS A 2 13.24 2.30 1.29
N PRO A 3 12.04 1.84 0.92
CA PRO A 3 11.29 2.46 -0.16
C PRO A 3 10.73 3.81 0.32
N SER A 4 11.13 4.91 -0.33
CA SER A 4 10.53 6.23 -0.15
C SER A 4 9.82 6.63 -1.43
N MET A 5 8.54 6.99 -1.33
CA MET A 5 7.73 7.42 -2.48
C MET A 5 8.18 8.74 -3.09
N SER A 6 8.92 9.54 -2.34
CA SER A 6 9.43 10.84 -2.76
C SER A 6 10.94 10.81 -3.06
N PHE A 7 11.56 9.63 -3.09
CA PHE A 7 13.02 9.50 -3.23
C PHE A 7 13.57 10.16 -4.51
N ARG A 8 12.75 10.26 -5.56
CA ARG A 8 13.15 10.88 -6.83
C ARG A 8 12.50 12.24 -7.08
N ASN A 9 11.20 12.39 -6.81
CA ASN A 9 10.42 13.61 -7.03
C ASN A 9 9.11 13.56 -6.21
N PRO A 10 8.47 14.72 -5.95
CA PRO A 10 7.13 14.75 -5.36
C PRO A 10 6.10 14.10 -6.30
N VAL A 11 5.22 13.27 -5.74
CA VAL A 11 4.09 12.68 -6.48
C VAL A 11 2.84 13.53 -6.19
N LEU A 12 2.28 14.15 -7.22
CA LEU A 12 1.03 14.89 -7.14
C LEU A 12 -0.16 13.97 -7.44
N THR A 13 -1.22 14.08 -6.65
CA THR A 13 -2.42 13.26 -6.73
C THR A 13 -3.63 14.14 -7.01
N THR A 14 -4.55 13.67 -7.85
CA THR A 14 -5.83 14.33 -8.14
C THR A 14 -6.98 13.37 -7.88
N GLN A 15 -8.23 13.86 -7.87
CA GLN A 15 -9.40 12.96 -7.75
C GLN A 15 -9.48 11.96 -8.91
N ASP A 16 -9.09 12.37 -10.12
CA ASP A 16 -9.07 11.52 -11.31
C ASP A 16 -7.87 10.55 -11.33
N ALA A 17 -6.81 10.87 -10.57
CA ALA A 17 -5.59 10.07 -10.47
C ALA A 17 -5.15 9.92 -9.00
N PRO A 18 -5.89 9.16 -8.18
CA PRO A 18 -5.56 8.97 -6.76
C PRO A 18 -4.30 8.10 -6.61
N ILE A 19 -3.43 8.46 -5.67
CA ILE A 19 -2.28 7.61 -5.32
C ILE A 19 -2.79 6.30 -4.70
N ARG A 20 -2.44 5.19 -5.34
CA ARG A 20 -2.72 3.84 -4.84
C ARG A 20 -1.46 3.27 -4.21
N VAL A 21 -1.36 3.43 -2.89
CA VAL A 21 -0.25 2.89 -2.11
C VAL A 21 -0.51 1.44 -1.70
N ARG A 22 0.47 0.58 -1.95
CA ARG A 22 0.50 -0.79 -1.47
C ARG A 22 1.89 -1.05 -0.89
N TYR A 23 1.96 -1.33 0.41
CA TYR A 23 3.21 -1.72 1.07
C TYR A 23 3.06 -3.11 1.68
N PRO A 24 3.85 -4.10 1.23
CA PRO A 24 4.05 -5.31 2.00
C PRO A 24 5.06 -4.98 3.10
N LEU A 25 4.57 -4.67 4.31
CA LEU A 25 5.46 -4.61 5.47
C LEU A 25 5.70 -6.05 5.94
N HIS A 26 6.72 -6.70 5.40
CA HIS A 26 7.17 -8.00 5.88
C HIS A 26 8.39 -7.83 6.79
N ALA A 27 8.14 -7.68 8.09
CA ALA A 27 9.18 -7.76 9.11
C ALA A 27 9.57 -9.23 9.30
N HIS A 28 10.83 -9.56 9.03
CA HIS A 28 11.38 -10.89 9.28
C HIS A 28 12.41 -10.81 10.40
N ALA A 29 12.39 -11.80 11.29
CA ALA A 29 13.45 -12.02 12.26
C ALA A 29 14.32 -13.17 11.75
N GLY A 30 15.64 -12.97 11.73
CA GLY A 30 16.60 -13.97 11.23
C GLY A 30 16.92 -13.83 9.74
N ALA A 31 17.52 -14.87 9.16
CA ALA A 31 17.93 -14.86 7.76
C ALA A 31 16.72 -14.82 6.82
N ALA A 32 16.87 -14.16 5.66
CA ALA A 32 15.81 -14.09 4.66
C ALA A 32 15.53 -15.47 4.05
N ASP A 33 14.32 -15.97 4.29
CA ASP A 33 13.80 -17.16 3.60
C ASP A 33 13.26 -16.74 2.22
N ARG A 34 13.94 -17.20 1.17
CA ARG A 34 13.64 -16.86 -0.22
C ARG A 34 12.26 -17.33 -0.66
N ASP A 35 11.88 -18.57 -0.32
CA ASP A 35 10.65 -19.17 -0.80
C ASP A 35 9.44 -18.57 -0.06
N ARG A 36 9.62 -18.31 1.25
CA ARG A 36 8.66 -17.55 2.04
C ARG A 36 8.48 -16.14 1.49
N ALA A 37 9.56 -15.42 1.19
CA ALA A 37 9.48 -14.07 0.62
C ALA A 37 8.78 -14.07 -0.76
N ALA A 38 9.07 -15.04 -1.62
CA ALA A 38 8.43 -15.17 -2.93
C ALA A 38 6.92 -15.43 -2.82
N SER A 39 6.51 -16.33 -1.92
CA SER A 39 5.09 -16.61 -1.69
C SER A 39 4.32 -15.41 -1.15
N ILE A 40 4.94 -14.63 -0.25
CA ILE A 40 4.35 -13.40 0.28
C ILE A 40 4.23 -12.34 -0.81
N ALA A 41 5.25 -12.17 -1.65
CA ALA A 41 5.21 -11.25 -2.78
C ALA A 41 4.10 -11.62 -3.78
N HIS A 42 3.95 -12.92 -4.09
CA HIS A 42 2.88 -13.41 -4.96
C HIS A 42 1.49 -13.11 -4.38
N ALA A 43 1.22 -13.55 -3.15
CA ALA A 43 -0.06 -13.33 -2.49
C ALA A 43 -0.39 -11.82 -2.36
N PHE A 44 0.63 -10.98 -2.15
CA PHE A 44 0.45 -9.54 -2.10
C PHE A 44 0.09 -8.95 -3.47
N SER A 45 0.71 -9.44 -4.55
CA SER A 45 0.44 -8.97 -5.91
C SER A 45 -1.01 -9.24 -6.34
N GLU A 46 -1.58 -10.34 -5.89
CA GLU A 46 -2.97 -10.74 -6.15
C GLU A 46 -3.98 -10.05 -5.23
N SER A 47 -3.52 -9.42 -4.14
CA SER A 47 -4.43 -8.80 -3.20
C SER A 47 -5.11 -7.55 -3.79
N PRO A 48 -6.42 -7.34 -3.55
CA PRO A 48 -7.10 -6.13 -4.00
C PRO A 48 -6.48 -4.86 -3.39
N PRO A 49 -6.44 -3.74 -4.15
CA PRO A 49 -5.94 -2.47 -3.64
C PRO A 49 -6.84 -1.95 -2.53
N TRP A 50 -6.23 -1.28 -1.57
CA TRP A 50 -6.96 -0.37 -0.69
C TRP A 50 -7.34 0.89 -1.47
N THR A 51 -8.55 1.36 -1.25
CA THR A 51 -9.05 2.63 -1.77
C THR A 51 -9.19 3.60 -0.61
N VAL A 52 -8.61 4.79 -0.74
CA VAL A 52 -8.77 5.88 0.20
C VAL A 52 -9.71 6.91 -0.43
N SER A 53 -10.80 7.23 0.24
CA SER A 53 -11.78 8.23 -0.19
C SER A 53 -12.02 9.24 0.92
N THR A 54 -12.53 10.42 0.57
CA THR A 54 -12.97 11.41 1.56
C THR A 54 -14.18 10.87 2.32
N SER A 55 -14.15 10.95 3.64
CA SER A 55 -15.24 10.48 4.49
C SER A 55 -16.38 11.51 4.52
N THR A 56 -17.62 11.01 4.58
CA THR A 56 -18.82 11.82 4.83
C THR A 56 -19.24 11.83 6.31
N ALA A 57 -18.58 11.04 7.16
CA ALA A 57 -18.87 10.95 8.58
C ALA A 57 -18.25 12.13 9.38
N PRO A 58 -18.94 12.64 10.42
CA PRO A 58 -18.40 13.68 11.29
C PRO A 58 -17.06 13.27 11.91
N HIS A 59 -16.15 14.23 12.03
CA HIS A 59 -14.82 14.05 12.65
C HIS A 59 -13.95 12.94 12.03
N THR A 60 -14.23 12.54 10.80
CA THR A 60 -13.42 11.57 10.05
C THR A 60 -13.04 12.16 8.70
N ALA A 61 -11.73 12.27 8.42
CA ALA A 61 -11.24 12.88 7.19
C ALA A 61 -11.31 11.93 5.98
N PHE A 62 -10.99 10.65 6.20
CA PHE A 62 -10.88 9.66 5.13
C PHE A 62 -11.49 8.31 5.53
N THR A 63 -12.02 7.59 4.55
CA THR A 63 -12.45 6.19 4.66
C THR A 63 -11.48 5.32 3.88
N ILE A 64 -11.17 4.14 4.43
CA ILE A 64 -10.30 3.15 3.82
C ILE A 64 -11.12 1.89 3.58
N ASP A 65 -11.21 1.48 2.32
CA ASP A 65 -11.97 0.30 1.90
C ASP A 65 -11.12 -0.65 1.07
N ARG A 66 -11.47 -1.94 1.15
CA ARG A 66 -10.91 -2.98 0.30
C ARG A 66 -12.05 -3.62 -0.49
N ARG A 67 -12.24 -3.19 -1.73
CA ARG A 67 -13.21 -3.85 -2.61
C ARG A 67 -12.64 -5.23 -2.99
N ALA A 68 -13.34 -6.28 -2.60
CA ALA A 68 -13.08 -7.66 -3.03
C ALA A 68 -13.39 -7.83 -4.52
#